data_AF-A0A9E5ZQH4-F1
#
_entry.id   AF-A0A9E5ZQH4-F1
#
_cell.length_a   1.000
_cell.length_b   1.000
_cell.length_c   1.000
_cell.angle_alpha   90.00
_cell.angle_beta   90.00
_cell.angle_gamma   90.00
#
_symmetry.space_group_name_H-M   'P 1'
#
loop_
_entity.id
_entity.type
_entity.pdbx_description
1 polymer ?
#
loop_
_entity_poly.entity_id
_entity_poly.type
_entity_poly.pdbx_seq_one_letter_code
_entity_poly.pdbx_strand_id
1 'polypeptide(L)'
;MKYLLLFFICLISVSCSNDKELLGTWYGHWSNHKEKAPILFKFEENTLIDYFSSYDTLKYHTSKNKLIINTKTGEKNTIIYKIEKSELQLFDSTNDSLLFTLKKSKKKIFSLDYLSDKSLKIELPEGNGIEKKYSPNFKFNEPLYIAYKNNQLVANFRGITQIVDENFHEFVSELAVYNFDEKFYVSISIIADKNTKLKDIESINRQIRLADLNKVNYILSSNKYEFSKVFPFKLPRLSTKEISKYNLKIDEFYNPWTPYKLDSSKCLIINIEKSKIIINNEVVNHDNLKAKIISASKKDPELIVLYNVSDNSEYQDYITTLDIVYNSIIELRNEYLLDKYNIEYSMLTNSDEIKEAKKKIPFIFLNIENFEF
;
A
#
# COMPACT_ATOMS: atom_id res chain seq x y z
N MET A 1 55.45 16.87 23.56
CA MET A 1 54.25 16.49 24.35
C MET A 1 52.92 17.07 23.89
N LYS A 2 52.85 18.17 23.11
CA LYS A 2 51.56 18.74 22.64
C LYS A 2 50.83 17.94 21.53
N TYR A 3 51.54 17.12 20.77
CA TYR A 3 50.94 16.32 19.68
C TYR A 3 50.30 14.99 20.13
N LEU A 4 50.64 14.49 21.32
CA LEU A 4 50.09 13.23 21.84
C LEU A 4 48.65 13.38 22.35
N LEU A 5 48.32 14.57 22.88
CA LEU A 5 46.98 14.89 23.40
C LEU A 5 45.95 15.04 22.26
N LEU A 6 46.35 15.61 21.12
CA LEU A 6 45.48 15.72 19.93
C LEU A 6 45.18 14.34 19.32
N PHE A 7 46.16 13.44 19.31
CA PHE A 7 46.00 12.07 18.80
C PHE A 7 45.03 11.25 19.67
N PHE A 8 45.07 11.45 21.00
CA PHE A 8 44.12 10.83 21.93
C PHE A 8 42.69 11.42 21.82
N ILE A 9 42.55 12.73 21.61
CA ILE A 9 41.23 13.36 21.39
C ILE A 9 40.62 12.90 20.06
N CYS A 10 41.42 12.72 19.00
CA CYS A 10 40.96 12.11 17.76
C CYS A 10 40.57 10.63 17.94
N LEU A 11 41.36 9.81 18.64
CA LEU A 11 41.03 8.39 18.88
C LEU A 11 39.81 8.17 19.78
N ILE A 12 39.58 9.04 20.78
CA ILE A 12 38.38 9.00 21.63
C ILE A 12 37.14 9.50 20.84
N SER A 13 37.31 10.43 19.89
CA SER A 13 36.21 10.85 19.02
C SER A 13 35.78 9.81 17.98
N VAL A 14 36.66 8.87 17.61
CA VAL A 14 36.34 7.77 16.68
C VAL A 14 35.54 6.64 17.35
N SER A 15 35.64 6.45 18.68
CA SER A 15 34.77 5.47 19.36
C SER A 15 33.35 6.00 19.62
N CYS A 16 33.17 7.33 19.67
CA CYS A 16 31.84 7.95 19.77
C CYS A 16 31.21 8.32 18.41
N SER A 17 31.96 8.26 17.30
CA SER A 17 31.42 8.60 15.97
C SER A 17 30.48 7.52 15.43
N ASN A 18 30.81 6.23 15.65
CA ASN A 18 30.04 5.11 15.11
C ASN A 18 28.59 5.07 15.62
N ASP A 19 28.38 5.48 16.87
CA ASP A 19 27.04 5.48 17.49
C ASP A 19 26.11 6.50 16.83
N LYS A 20 26.65 7.67 16.45
CA LYS A 20 25.90 8.70 15.72
C LYS A 20 25.60 8.29 14.28
N GLU A 21 26.47 7.50 13.67
CA GLU A 21 26.26 7.01 12.30
C GLU A 21 25.09 6.01 12.22
N LEU A 22 24.89 5.19 13.26
CA LEU A 22 23.80 4.23 13.37
C LEU A 22 22.42 4.89 13.51
N LEU A 23 22.34 6.07 14.12
CA LEU A 23 21.06 6.76 14.34
C LEU A 23 20.31 7.06 13.04
N GLY A 24 18.98 6.98 13.13
CA GLY A 24 18.05 7.24 12.04
C GLY A 24 17.32 5.99 11.55
N THR A 25 16.63 6.15 10.42
CA THR A 25 15.79 5.11 9.85
C THR A 25 16.51 4.36 8.74
N TRP A 26 16.43 3.03 8.79
CA TRP A 26 17.08 2.10 7.89
C TRP A 26 16.07 1.12 7.30
N TYR A 27 16.19 0.82 6.02
CA TYR A 27 15.29 -0.08 5.32
C TYR A 27 16.07 -1.11 4.51
N GLY A 28 15.46 -2.24 4.20
CA GLY A 28 16.10 -3.23 3.34
C GLY A 28 15.33 -4.53 3.30
N HIS A 29 16.05 -5.63 3.12
CA HIS A 29 15.49 -6.97 3.11
C HIS A 29 16.41 -7.95 3.84
N TRP A 30 15.84 -9.08 4.24
CA TRP A 30 16.60 -10.21 4.76
C TRP A 30 17.56 -10.74 3.68
N SER A 31 18.79 -11.06 4.06
CA SER A 31 19.81 -11.56 3.11
C SER A 31 19.59 -13.04 2.77
N ASN A 32 19.04 -13.81 3.72
CA ASN A 32 18.93 -15.28 3.60
C ASN A 32 17.51 -15.78 3.33
N HIS A 33 16.50 -14.89 3.26
CA HIS A 33 15.14 -15.28 2.90
C HIS A 33 14.91 -15.14 1.40
N LYS A 34 14.39 -16.21 0.77
CA LYS A 34 13.90 -16.18 -0.61
C LYS A 34 12.89 -15.06 -0.85
N GLU A 35 12.14 -14.68 0.18
CA GLU A 35 11.01 -13.75 0.11
C GLU A 35 11.37 -12.26 0.12
N LYS A 36 12.64 -11.88 0.32
CA LYS A 36 13.08 -10.45 0.38
C LYS A 36 12.11 -9.55 1.16
N ALA A 37 11.53 -10.06 2.25
CA ALA A 37 10.51 -9.34 3.00
C ALA A 37 11.04 -7.96 3.45
N PRO A 38 10.21 -6.90 3.34
CA PRO A 38 10.65 -5.56 3.72
C PRO A 38 11.03 -5.49 5.19
N ILE A 39 12.11 -4.78 5.47
CA ILE A 39 12.59 -4.46 6.81
C ILE A 39 12.58 -2.96 6.96
N LEU A 40 12.16 -2.50 8.15
CA LEU A 40 12.22 -1.12 8.56
C LEU A 40 12.65 -1.07 10.03
N PHE A 41 13.84 -0.53 10.27
CA PHE A 41 14.37 -0.25 11.60
C PHE A 41 14.54 1.24 11.80
N LYS A 42 14.31 1.71 13.03
CA LYS A 42 14.68 3.06 13.45
C LYS A 42 15.52 2.97 14.72
N PHE A 43 16.72 3.53 14.64
CA PHE A 43 17.63 3.67 15.77
C PHE A 43 17.52 5.09 16.31
N GLU A 44 17.04 5.19 17.55
CA GLU A 44 17.03 6.40 18.38
C GLU A 44 17.99 6.19 19.55
N GLU A 45 18.24 7.22 20.36
CA GLU A 45 19.15 7.10 21.51
C GLU A 45 18.74 5.93 22.43
N ASN A 46 19.59 4.90 22.48
CA ASN A 46 19.40 3.65 23.21
C ASN A 46 18.15 2.83 22.85
N THR A 47 17.45 3.14 21.75
CA THR A 47 16.16 2.57 21.40
C THR A 47 16.12 2.11 19.95
N LEU A 48 15.81 0.83 19.73
CA LEU A 48 15.62 0.22 18.42
C LEU A 48 14.12 -0.06 18.24
N ILE A 49 13.53 0.49 17.18
CA ILE A 49 12.16 0.21 16.77
C ILE A 49 12.22 -0.70 15.54
N ASP A 50 11.65 -1.89 15.67
CA ASP A 50 11.42 -2.81 14.56
C ASP A 50 9.94 -2.77 14.18
N TYR A 51 9.64 -2.24 13.00
CA TYR A 51 8.26 -2.01 12.58
C TYR A 51 7.58 -3.28 12.05
N PHE A 52 8.29 -4.38 11.84
CA PHE A 52 7.71 -5.58 11.22
C PHE A 52 7.80 -6.84 12.08
N SER A 53 8.47 -6.78 13.24
CA SER A 53 8.39 -7.80 14.29
C SER A 53 7.40 -7.42 15.40
N SER A 54 6.93 -8.43 16.14
CA SER A 54 6.04 -8.28 17.31
C SER A 54 6.65 -7.48 18.46
N TYR A 55 7.93 -7.08 18.36
CA TYR A 55 8.65 -6.34 19.36
C TYR A 55 8.77 -4.87 18.93
N ASP A 56 7.73 -4.08 19.23
CA ASP A 56 7.63 -2.68 18.77
C ASP A 56 8.84 -1.81 19.16
N THR A 57 9.51 -2.10 20.28
CA THR A 57 10.60 -1.27 20.80
C THR A 57 11.53 -2.09 21.69
N LEU A 58 12.83 -2.00 21.44
CA LEU A 58 13.89 -2.71 22.15
C LEU A 58 14.95 -1.72 22.64
N LYS A 59 15.53 -1.96 23.82
CA LYS A 59 16.69 -1.17 24.27
C LYS A 59 17.96 -1.74 23.66
N TYR A 60 18.82 -0.88 23.13
CA TYR A 60 20.14 -1.30 22.65
C TYR A 60 21.24 -0.44 23.24
N HIS A 61 22.45 -0.99 23.24
CA HIS A 61 23.67 -0.21 23.33
C HIS A 61 24.71 -0.80 22.38
N THR A 62 25.69 0.00 22.03
CA THR A 62 26.79 -0.38 21.15
C THR A 62 28.07 -0.55 21.96
N SER A 63 28.91 -1.48 21.55
CA SER A 63 30.26 -1.63 22.09
C SER A 63 31.18 -2.07 20.96
N LYS A 64 32.09 -1.19 20.55
CA LYS A 64 32.92 -1.37 19.35
C LYS A 64 32.03 -1.59 18.12
N ASN A 65 32.12 -2.77 17.49
CA ASN A 65 31.33 -3.19 16.32
C ASN A 65 30.14 -4.10 16.69
N LYS A 66 29.75 -4.14 17.97
CA LYS A 66 28.67 -4.98 18.45
C LYS A 66 27.46 -4.14 18.84
N LEU A 67 26.29 -4.58 18.39
CA LEU A 67 24.98 -4.10 18.81
C LEU A 67 24.43 -5.11 19.82
N ILE A 68 24.24 -4.67 21.06
CA ILE A 68 23.72 -5.51 22.14
C ILE A 68 22.27 -5.09 22.39
N ILE A 69 21.35 -5.94 21.99
CA ILE A 69 19.90 -5.74 22.06
C ILE A 69 19.36 -6.45 23.28
N ASN A 70 18.71 -5.71 24.17
CA ASN A 70 18.03 -6.26 25.33
C ASN A 70 16.57 -6.56 24.96
N THR A 71 16.18 -7.82 25.06
CA THR A 71 14.80 -8.26 24.83
C THR A 71 13.92 -7.93 26.04
N LYS A 72 12.59 -8.02 25.87
CA LYS A 72 11.63 -7.85 26.98
C LYS A 72 11.79 -8.93 28.06
N THR A 73 12.34 -10.10 27.74
CA THR A 73 12.60 -11.20 28.69
C THR A 73 13.91 -11.03 29.46
N GLY A 74 14.70 -9.98 29.17
CA GLY A 74 16.00 -9.73 29.79
C GLY A 74 17.16 -10.47 29.12
N GLU A 75 16.89 -11.29 28.11
CA GLU A 75 17.92 -11.92 27.28
C GLU A 75 18.65 -10.87 26.43
N LYS A 76 19.96 -11.06 26.27
CA LYS A 76 20.83 -10.18 25.49
C LYS A 76 21.21 -10.85 24.19
N ASN A 77 20.75 -10.27 23.09
CA ASN A 77 21.16 -10.68 21.75
C ASN A 77 22.29 -9.78 21.27
N THR A 78 23.40 -10.37 20.86
CA THR A 78 24.54 -9.64 20.32
C THR A 78 24.59 -9.84 18.81
N ILE A 79 24.65 -8.74 18.07
CA ILE A 79 24.75 -8.71 16.61
C ILE A 79 26.02 -7.93 16.27
N ILE A 80 26.78 -8.38 15.29
CA ILE A 80 27.91 -7.60 14.77
C ILE A 80 27.36 -6.65 13.71
N TYR A 81 27.75 -5.37 13.74
CA TYR A 81 27.32 -4.40 12.74
C TYR A 81 28.51 -3.71 12.08
N LYS A 82 28.31 -3.36 10.81
CA LYS A 82 29.27 -2.59 10.01
C LYS A 82 28.49 -1.54 9.23
N ILE A 83 28.97 -0.29 9.28
CA ILE A 83 28.41 0.80 8.49
C ILE A 83 29.46 1.22 7.46
N GLU A 84 29.07 1.22 6.20
CA GLU A 84 29.87 1.78 5.10
C GLU A 84 29.00 2.74 4.29
N LYS A 85 29.38 4.01 4.28
CA LYS A 85 28.64 5.09 3.60
C LYS A 85 27.19 5.22 4.11
N SER A 86 26.23 4.66 3.38
CA SER A 86 24.80 4.68 3.72
C SER A 86 24.22 3.27 3.78
N GLU A 87 25.07 2.27 3.95
CA GLU A 87 24.68 0.87 4.09
C GLU A 87 25.10 0.34 5.46
N LEU A 88 24.15 -0.30 6.13
CA LEU A 88 24.31 -0.98 7.41
C LEU A 88 24.20 -2.48 7.15
N GLN A 89 25.29 -3.18 7.43
CA GLN A 89 25.35 -4.64 7.39
C GLN A 89 25.29 -5.17 8.82
N LEU A 90 24.44 -6.17 9.04
CA LEU A 90 24.26 -6.83 10.32
C LEU A 90 24.58 -8.31 10.18
N PHE A 91 25.38 -8.85 11.09
CA PHE A 91 25.89 -10.21 11.08
C PHE A 91 25.57 -10.93 12.39
N ASP A 92 25.31 -12.22 12.29
CA ASP A 92 25.20 -13.12 13.43
C ASP A 92 26.54 -13.18 14.18
N SER A 93 26.52 -12.95 15.49
CA SER A 93 27.75 -12.90 16.29
C SER A 93 28.40 -14.26 16.58
N THR A 94 27.72 -15.36 16.27
CA THR A 94 28.19 -16.73 16.51
C THR A 94 28.94 -17.31 15.32
N ASN A 95 28.55 -16.94 14.10
CA ASN A 95 29.02 -17.55 12.86
C ASN A 95 29.40 -16.52 11.77
N ASP A 96 29.34 -15.22 12.08
CA ASP A 96 29.62 -14.11 11.16
C ASP A 96 28.79 -14.11 9.87
N SER A 97 27.65 -14.82 9.84
CA SER A 97 26.78 -14.85 8.68
C SER A 97 26.02 -13.52 8.53
N LEU A 98 25.93 -13.02 7.29
CA LEU A 98 25.20 -11.80 6.98
C LEU A 98 23.69 -12.03 7.18
N LEU A 99 23.09 -11.28 8.10
CA LEU A 99 21.66 -11.29 8.37
C LEU A 99 20.94 -10.30 7.46
N PHE A 100 21.43 -9.05 7.44
CA PHE A 100 20.76 -7.92 6.80
C PHE A 100 21.75 -7.03 6.07
N THR A 101 21.31 -6.53 4.91
CA THR A 101 21.89 -5.33 4.30
C THR A 101 20.79 -4.28 4.23
N LEU A 102 20.99 -3.19 4.98
CA LEU A 102 20.03 -2.11 5.11
C LEU A 102 20.62 -0.82 4.54
N LYS A 103 19.78 0.02 3.96
CA LYS A 103 20.12 1.34 3.46
C LYS A 103 19.54 2.41 4.35
N LYS A 104 20.30 3.48 4.54
CA LYS A 104 19.83 4.66 5.29
C LYS A 104 18.75 5.36 4.48
N SER A 105 17.64 5.69 5.13
CA SER A 105 16.53 6.45 4.55
C SER A 105 16.99 7.77 3.94
N LYS A 106 16.47 8.08 2.74
CA LYS A 106 16.72 9.32 1.99
C LYS A 106 15.43 9.99 1.53
N LYS A 107 14.29 9.30 1.59
CA LYS A 107 12.98 9.79 1.16
C LYS A 107 12.14 10.18 2.37
N LYS A 108 11.05 10.90 2.10
CA LYS A 108 10.07 11.28 3.11
C LYS A 108 9.12 10.14 3.50
N ILE A 109 9.07 9.07 2.70
CA ILE A 109 8.11 7.97 2.83
C ILE A 109 8.84 6.65 2.65
N PHE A 110 8.60 5.68 3.55
CA PHE A 110 9.22 4.36 3.52
C PHE A 110 9.01 3.61 2.20
N SER A 111 7.79 3.63 1.64
CA SER A 111 7.54 3.01 0.33
C SER A 111 8.53 3.54 -0.70
N LEU A 112 8.60 4.84 -0.89
CA LEU A 112 9.53 5.43 -1.87
C LEU A 112 11.00 5.09 -1.60
N ASP A 113 11.42 4.96 -0.34
CA ASP A 113 12.80 4.59 0.01
C ASP A 113 13.09 3.13 -0.32
N TYR A 114 12.26 2.20 0.17
CA TYR A 114 12.33 0.76 -0.11
C TYR A 114 12.38 0.45 -1.62
N LEU A 115 11.96 1.40 -2.44
CA LEU A 115 11.75 1.27 -3.87
C LEU A 115 12.65 2.15 -4.72
N SER A 116 13.40 3.04 -4.09
CA SER A 116 14.33 3.95 -4.76
C SER A 116 15.50 3.22 -5.44
N ASP A 117 15.80 2.00 -5.01
CA ASP A 117 16.81 1.12 -5.60
C ASP A 117 16.41 0.54 -6.97
N LYS A 118 15.15 0.72 -7.42
CA LYS A 118 14.60 -0.02 -8.57
C LYS A 118 14.57 0.75 -9.91
N SER A 119 15.31 1.84 -10.06
CA SER A 119 15.42 2.65 -11.31
C SER A 119 14.10 3.23 -11.87
N LEU A 120 12.99 3.13 -11.14
CA LEU A 120 11.70 3.73 -11.50
C LEU A 120 11.48 4.98 -10.63
N LYS A 121 11.33 6.15 -11.26
CA LYS A 121 10.97 7.39 -10.57
C LYS A 121 9.44 7.47 -10.53
N ILE A 122 8.88 7.45 -9.32
CA ILE A 122 7.43 7.46 -9.08
C ILE A 122 7.09 8.62 -8.15
N GLU A 123 6.09 9.41 -8.51
CA GLU A 123 5.38 10.32 -7.62
C GLU A 123 4.02 9.72 -7.27
N LEU A 124 3.80 9.38 -5.99
CA LEU A 124 2.54 8.78 -5.54
C LEU A 124 1.38 9.79 -5.65
N PRO A 125 0.15 9.31 -5.91
CA PRO A 125 -1.03 10.16 -5.89
C PRO A 125 -1.34 10.66 -4.47
N GLU A 126 -1.98 11.82 -4.39
CA GLU A 126 -2.45 12.43 -3.14
C GLU A 126 -3.91 12.08 -2.86
N GLY A 127 -4.25 11.84 -1.58
CA GLY A 127 -5.63 11.58 -1.13
C GLY A 127 -5.75 11.38 0.38
N ASN A 128 -6.98 11.25 0.87
CA ASN A 128 -7.30 11.07 2.30
C ASN A 128 -7.67 9.63 2.67
N GLY A 129 -7.10 8.64 1.96
CA GLY A 129 -7.25 7.23 2.28
C GLY A 129 -6.82 6.87 3.71
N ILE A 130 -6.98 5.60 4.07
CA ILE A 130 -6.75 5.11 5.43
C ILE A 130 -5.27 5.23 5.77
N GLU A 131 -4.93 6.06 6.76
CA GLU A 131 -3.58 6.13 7.31
C GLU A 131 -3.29 4.88 8.15
N LYS A 132 -2.27 4.12 7.76
CA LYS A 132 -1.82 2.92 8.45
C LYS A 132 -0.34 3.01 8.77
N LYS A 133 -0.01 2.81 10.05
CA LYS A 133 1.37 2.66 10.52
C LYS A 133 1.89 1.28 10.09
N TYR A 134 3.12 1.23 9.58
CA TYR A 134 3.78 -0.07 9.38
C TYR A 134 3.90 -0.80 10.72
N SER A 135 3.45 -2.05 10.73
CA SER A 135 3.42 -2.92 11.90
C SER A 135 3.44 -4.38 11.42
N PRO A 136 3.62 -5.36 12.32
CA PRO A 136 3.40 -6.76 11.98
C PRO A 136 2.05 -7.04 11.32
N ASN A 137 1.01 -6.26 11.71
CA ASN A 137 -0.36 -6.38 11.22
C ASN A 137 -0.62 -5.58 9.92
N PHE A 138 0.32 -4.73 9.51
CA PHE A 138 0.23 -3.97 8.27
C PHE A 138 1.59 -3.87 7.60
N LYS A 139 1.79 -4.76 6.63
CA LYS A 139 2.94 -4.82 5.72
C LYS A 139 2.46 -4.54 4.30
N PHE A 140 3.36 -4.10 3.42
CA PHE A 140 3.08 -4.08 1.99
C PHE A 140 2.96 -5.51 1.49
N ASN A 141 1.73 -5.99 1.35
CA ASN A 141 1.46 -7.26 0.72
C ASN A 141 1.66 -7.09 -0.79
N GLU A 142 2.48 -7.96 -1.38
CA GLU A 142 2.68 -8.05 -2.82
C GLU A 142 2.81 -6.70 -3.57
N PRO A 143 3.80 -5.85 -3.24
CA PRO A 143 4.75 -5.36 -4.20
C PRO A 143 4.53 -4.92 -5.65
N LEU A 144 3.43 -4.33 -6.15
CA LEU A 144 3.33 -4.05 -7.60
C LEU A 144 3.63 -2.59 -7.99
N TYR A 145 4.79 -2.38 -8.63
CA TYR A 145 5.22 -1.10 -9.20
C TYR A 145 4.72 -0.92 -10.59
N ILE A 146 4.28 0.28 -10.94
CA ILE A 146 3.79 0.62 -12.28
C ILE A 146 4.40 1.96 -12.67
N ALA A 147 5.03 2.01 -13.84
CA ALA A 147 5.60 3.24 -14.39
C ALA A 147 5.72 3.14 -15.91
N TYR A 148 5.99 4.27 -16.57
CA TYR A 148 6.45 4.26 -17.95
C TYR A 148 7.98 4.23 -18.01
N LYS A 149 8.51 3.33 -18.83
CA LYS A 149 9.92 3.30 -19.23
C LYS A 149 9.98 3.28 -20.74
N ASN A 150 10.62 4.29 -21.35
CA ASN A 150 10.68 4.43 -22.81
C ASN A 150 9.29 4.39 -23.48
N ASN A 151 8.31 5.11 -22.91
CA ASN A 151 6.90 5.12 -23.34
C ASN A 151 6.17 3.76 -23.28
N GLN A 152 6.75 2.74 -22.66
CA GLN A 152 6.08 1.47 -22.40
C GLN A 152 5.66 1.38 -20.95
N LEU A 153 4.45 0.90 -20.71
CA LEU A 153 3.98 0.56 -19.38
C LEU A 153 4.75 -0.67 -18.89
N VAL A 154 5.50 -0.51 -17.82
CA VAL A 154 6.26 -1.59 -17.19
C VAL A 154 5.78 -1.76 -15.76
N ALA A 155 5.81 -3.00 -15.30
CA ALA A 155 5.57 -3.33 -13.92
C ALA A 155 6.77 -4.02 -13.29
N ASN A 156 7.08 -3.68 -12.03
CA ASN A 156 8.01 -4.47 -11.23
C ASN A 156 7.23 -5.21 -10.15
N PHE A 157 7.38 -6.54 -10.11
CA PHE A 157 6.74 -7.38 -9.11
C PHE A 157 7.79 -8.32 -8.51
N ARG A 158 7.91 -8.32 -7.19
CA ARG A 158 8.92 -9.11 -6.45
C ARG A 158 10.36 -8.95 -6.95
N GLY A 159 10.69 -7.78 -7.52
CA GLY A 159 12.03 -7.46 -8.02
C GLY A 159 12.27 -7.79 -9.49
N ILE A 160 11.30 -8.40 -10.19
CA ILE A 160 11.36 -8.68 -11.62
C ILE A 160 10.57 -7.59 -12.35
N THR A 161 11.17 -6.95 -13.36
CA THR A 161 10.50 -5.95 -14.21
C THR A 161 10.05 -6.58 -15.52
N GLN A 162 8.78 -6.41 -15.87
CA GLN A 162 8.16 -6.90 -17.11
C GLN A 162 7.32 -5.81 -17.77
N ILE A 163 7.17 -5.88 -19.09
CA ILE A 163 6.23 -5.04 -19.84
C ILE A 163 4.80 -5.50 -19.54
N VAL A 164 3.89 -4.56 -19.30
CA VAL A 164 2.47 -4.91 -19.09
C VAL A 164 1.82 -5.14 -20.45
N ASP A 165 1.53 -6.40 -20.74
CA ASP A 165 0.87 -6.85 -21.97
C ASP A 165 -0.40 -7.67 -21.66
N GLU A 166 -0.96 -8.35 -22.66
CA GLU A 166 -2.17 -9.15 -22.49
C GLU A 166 -1.99 -10.39 -21.60
N ASN A 167 -0.77 -10.90 -21.46
CA ASN A 167 -0.42 -12.09 -20.68
C ASN A 167 0.17 -11.76 -19.32
N PHE A 168 0.18 -10.47 -18.93
CA PHE A 168 0.73 -10.01 -17.66
C PHE A 168 0.16 -10.75 -16.42
N HIS A 169 -1.09 -11.22 -16.49
CA HIS A 169 -1.70 -12.04 -15.45
C HIS A 169 -0.97 -13.35 -15.16
N GLU A 170 -0.34 -13.98 -16.15
CA GLU A 170 0.44 -15.22 -15.97
C GLU A 170 1.65 -14.95 -15.08
N PHE A 171 2.36 -13.84 -15.34
CA PHE A 171 3.49 -13.38 -14.53
C PHE A 171 3.07 -13.06 -13.09
N VAL A 172 1.95 -12.35 -12.90
CA VAL A 172 1.42 -12.06 -11.56
C VAL A 172 1.05 -13.35 -10.84
N SER A 173 0.36 -14.27 -11.53
CA SER A 173 -0.09 -15.55 -10.97
C SER A 173 1.08 -16.42 -10.53
N GLU A 174 2.13 -16.55 -11.36
CA GLU A 174 3.33 -17.33 -11.05
C GLU A 174 4.05 -16.81 -9.79
N LEU A 175 4.17 -15.49 -9.68
CA LEU A 175 4.91 -14.86 -8.59
C LEU A 175 4.11 -14.69 -7.30
N ALA A 176 2.78 -14.60 -7.37
CA ALA A 176 1.91 -14.44 -6.21
C ALA A 176 1.71 -15.74 -5.41
N VAL A 177 2.15 -16.90 -5.91
CA VAL A 177 1.96 -18.20 -5.24
C VAL A 177 2.80 -18.29 -3.98
N TYR A 178 2.18 -18.13 -2.80
CA TYR A 178 2.81 -18.50 -1.53
C TYR A 178 2.00 -19.36 -0.58
N ASN A 179 0.73 -19.64 -0.87
CA ASN A 179 -0.02 -20.78 -0.35
C ASN A 179 -1.34 -20.81 -1.13
N PHE A 180 -1.66 -21.93 -1.77
CA PHE A 180 -2.88 -22.06 -2.58
C PHE A 180 -4.15 -21.75 -1.77
N ASP A 181 -4.12 -21.99 -0.46
CA ASP A 181 -5.28 -21.82 0.43
C ASP A 181 -5.62 -20.36 0.76
N GLU A 182 -4.72 -19.39 0.50
CA GLU A 182 -4.92 -17.99 0.93
C GLU A 182 -4.95 -16.95 -0.21
N LYS A 183 -4.87 -17.37 -1.49
CA LYS A 183 -4.78 -16.45 -2.65
C LYS A 183 -5.83 -15.31 -2.64
N PHE A 184 -7.02 -15.57 -2.10
CA PHE A 184 -8.16 -14.63 -2.04
C PHE A 184 -8.09 -13.59 -0.92
N TYR A 185 -7.19 -13.79 0.03
CA TYR A 185 -6.93 -12.85 1.13
C TYR A 185 -5.74 -11.95 0.83
N VAL A 186 -4.91 -12.31 -0.16
CA VAL A 186 -3.78 -11.51 -0.59
C VAL A 186 -4.25 -10.27 -1.33
N SER A 187 -3.82 -9.11 -0.86
CA SER A 187 -4.04 -7.81 -1.51
C SER A 187 -2.76 -7.38 -2.23
N ILE A 188 -2.84 -7.06 -3.52
CA ILE A 188 -1.73 -6.43 -4.24
C ILE A 188 -1.62 -4.96 -3.83
N SER A 189 -0.43 -4.52 -3.43
CA SER A 189 -0.17 -3.11 -3.14
C SER A 189 0.25 -2.39 -4.41
N ILE A 190 -0.67 -1.62 -5.00
CA ILE A 190 -0.46 -0.86 -6.24
C ILE A 190 0.29 0.42 -5.94
N ILE A 191 1.48 0.55 -6.54
CA ILE A 191 2.37 1.69 -6.40
C ILE A 191 2.65 2.23 -7.80
N ALA A 192 1.90 3.25 -8.19
CA ALA A 192 1.95 3.84 -9.52
C ALA A 192 2.22 5.34 -9.46
N ASP A 193 2.81 5.88 -10.53
CA ASP A 193 2.96 7.32 -10.69
C ASP A 193 1.59 7.99 -10.84
N LYS A 194 1.41 9.14 -10.21
CA LYS A 194 0.16 9.92 -10.23
C LYS A 194 -0.27 10.29 -11.66
N ASN A 195 0.68 10.39 -12.59
CA ASN A 195 0.43 10.71 -14.00
C ASN A 195 0.23 9.47 -14.89
N THR A 196 0.24 8.26 -14.32
CA THR A 196 -0.10 7.03 -15.07
C THR A 196 -1.50 7.17 -15.66
N LYS A 197 -1.72 6.76 -16.91
CA LYS A 197 -3.06 6.83 -17.51
C LYS A 197 -4.02 5.92 -16.76
N LEU A 198 -5.23 6.39 -16.51
CA LEU A 198 -6.20 5.64 -15.71
C LEU A 198 -6.58 4.31 -16.37
N LYS A 199 -6.76 4.30 -17.70
CA LYS A 199 -6.98 3.07 -18.47
C LYS A 199 -5.89 1.99 -18.27
N ASP A 200 -4.66 2.41 -18.02
CA ASP A 200 -3.54 1.50 -17.79
C ASP A 200 -3.61 0.90 -16.38
N ILE A 201 -4.05 1.69 -15.39
CA ILE A 201 -4.37 1.19 -14.05
C ILE A 201 -5.54 0.20 -14.10
N GLU A 202 -6.58 0.48 -14.90
CA GLU A 202 -7.71 -0.42 -15.10
C GLU A 202 -7.31 -1.72 -15.80
N SER A 203 -6.46 -1.63 -16.83
CA SER A 203 -5.86 -2.78 -17.48
C SER A 203 -5.08 -3.65 -16.47
N ILE A 204 -4.31 -3.03 -15.57
CA ILE A 204 -3.57 -3.75 -14.54
C ILE A 204 -4.50 -4.40 -13.51
N ASN A 205 -5.53 -3.68 -13.05
CA ASN A 205 -6.57 -4.23 -12.18
C ASN A 205 -7.23 -5.47 -12.82
N ARG A 206 -7.51 -5.42 -14.12
CA ARG A 206 -8.04 -6.54 -14.89
C ARG A 206 -7.05 -7.72 -14.94
N GLN A 207 -5.77 -7.46 -15.18
CA GLN A 207 -4.72 -8.50 -15.19
C GLN A 207 -4.54 -9.14 -13.80
N ILE A 208 -4.62 -8.36 -12.72
CA ILE A 208 -4.61 -8.88 -11.34
C ILE A 208 -5.83 -9.77 -11.11
N ARG A 209 -7.00 -9.38 -11.62
CA ARG A 209 -8.21 -10.19 -11.52
C ARG A 209 -8.11 -11.50 -12.32
N LEU A 210 -7.49 -11.46 -13.51
CA LEU A 210 -7.17 -12.65 -14.31
C LEU A 210 -6.20 -13.59 -13.60
N ALA A 211 -5.31 -13.06 -12.75
CA ALA A 211 -4.43 -13.84 -11.87
C ALA A 211 -5.14 -14.38 -10.61
N ASP A 212 -6.47 -14.33 -10.56
CA ASP A 212 -7.33 -14.80 -9.46
C ASP A 212 -7.16 -14.03 -8.13
N LEU A 213 -6.63 -12.81 -8.20
CA LEU A 213 -6.53 -11.91 -7.06
C LEU A 213 -7.69 -10.91 -7.10
N ASN A 214 -8.32 -10.64 -5.96
CA ASN A 214 -9.57 -9.86 -5.91
C ASN A 214 -9.48 -8.58 -5.08
N LYS A 215 -8.31 -8.27 -4.52
CA LYS A 215 -8.09 -7.11 -3.66
C LYS A 215 -6.84 -6.37 -4.08
N VAL A 216 -6.96 -5.05 -4.11
CA VAL A 216 -5.84 -4.14 -4.29
C VAL A 216 -5.83 -3.12 -3.15
N ASN A 217 -4.64 -2.69 -2.76
CA ASN A 217 -4.45 -1.50 -1.94
C ASN A 217 -3.78 -0.45 -2.83
N TYR A 218 -4.48 0.63 -3.14
CA TYR A 218 -3.87 1.78 -3.81
C TYR A 218 -3.03 2.54 -2.79
N ILE A 219 -1.72 2.56 -2.98
CA ILE A 219 -0.78 3.26 -2.10
C ILE A 219 -0.73 4.74 -2.48
N LEU A 220 -0.93 5.61 -1.50
CA LEU A 220 -0.96 7.06 -1.69
C LEU A 220 0.22 7.72 -0.97
N SER A 221 0.44 8.99 -1.26
CA SER A 221 1.40 9.81 -0.53
C SER A 221 1.02 9.94 0.96
N SER A 222 2.03 9.93 1.83
CA SER A 222 1.90 10.22 3.26
C SER A 222 2.92 11.28 3.66
N ASN A 223 2.58 12.05 4.69
CA ASN A 223 3.48 13.04 5.28
C ASN A 223 4.36 12.46 6.40
N LYS A 224 4.13 11.21 6.81
CA LYS A 224 4.91 10.52 7.85
C LYS A 224 5.63 9.32 7.24
N TYR A 225 6.92 9.18 7.53
CA TYR A 225 7.77 8.14 6.94
C TYR A 225 7.26 6.73 7.24
N GLU A 226 6.82 6.50 8.47
CA GLU A 226 6.44 5.17 8.96
C GLU A 226 4.97 4.84 8.75
N PHE A 227 4.29 5.63 7.92
CA PHE A 227 2.90 5.45 7.59
C PHE A 227 2.71 5.35 6.07
N SER A 228 1.65 4.68 5.67
CA SER A 228 1.11 4.72 4.33
C SER A 228 -0.34 5.18 4.42
N LYS A 229 -0.78 6.01 3.48
CA LYS A 229 -2.20 6.12 3.18
C LYS A 229 -2.56 5.06 2.15
N VAL A 230 -3.70 4.38 2.34
CA VAL A 230 -4.15 3.33 1.44
C VAL A 230 -5.65 3.41 1.16
N PHE A 231 -6.03 3.12 -0.09
CA PHE A 231 -7.41 2.74 -0.41
C PHE A 231 -7.49 1.23 -0.65
N PRO A 232 -8.05 0.46 0.31
CA PRO A 232 -8.36 -0.94 0.05
C PRO A 232 -9.58 -1.01 -0.88
N PHE A 233 -9.43 -1.75 -1.97
CA PHE A 233 -10.47 -1.88 -2.98
C PHE A 233 -10.63 -3.33 -3.40
N LYS A 234 -11.89 -3.77 -3.53
CA LYS A 234 -12.21 -5.10 -4.07
C LYS A 234 -12.42 -4.97 -5.56
N LEU A 235 -11.65 -5.71 -6.34
CA LEU A 235 -11.74 -5.70 -7.79
C LEU A 235 -13.08 -6.28 -8.26
N PRO A 236 -13.66 -5.72 -9.34
CA PRO A 236 -14.87 -6.27 -9.93
C PRO A 236 -14.64 -7.68 -10.48
N ARG A 237 -15.74 -8.40 -10.74
CA ARG A 237 -15.68 -9.70 -11.43
C ARG A 237 -15.33 -9.48 -12.91
N LEU A 238 -14.60 -10.41 -13.50
CA LEU A 238 -14.44 -10.50 -14.94
C LEU A 238 -15.78 -10.81 -15.61
N SER A 239 -15.98 -10.25 -16.81
CA SER A 239 -17.12 -10.59 -17.66
C SER A 239 -17.12 -12.08 -18.04
N THR A 240 -18.28 -12.62 -18.39
CA THR A 240 -18.39 -14.00 -18.91
C THR A 240 -17.53 -14.18 -20.16
N LYS A 241 -17.48 -13.15 -21.01
CA LYS A 241 -16.64 -13.10 -22.20
C LYS A 241 -15.15 -13.22 -21.87
N GLU A 242 -14.66 -12.51 -20.88
CA GLU A 242 -13.25 -12.59 -20.45
C GLU A 242 -12.91 -13.95 -19.86
N ILE A 243 -13.77 -14.47 -18.98
CA ILE A 243 -13.58 -15.80 -18.39
C ILE A 243 -13.45 -16.85 -19.50
N SER A 244 -14.32 -16.77 -20.51
CA SER A 244 -14.29 -17.65 -21.67
C SER A 244 -13.03 -17.43 -22.52
N LYS A 245 -12.63 -16.18 -22.76
CA LYS A 245 -11.44 -15.82 -23.56
C LYS A 245 -10.16 -16.45 -22.98
N TYR A 246 -10.01 -16.45 -21.66
CA TYR A 246 -8.81 -16.94 -20.98
C TYR A 246 -8.97 -18.36 -20.40
N ASN A 247 -10.05 -19.08 -20.74
CA ASN A 247 -10.34 -20.43 -20.25
C ASN A 247 -10.20 -20.59 -18.72
N LEU A 248 -10.64 -19.59 -17.96
CA LEU A 248 -10.50 -19.59 -16.50
C LEU A 248 -11.52 -20.55 -15.88
N LYS A 249 -11.05 -21.44 -15.00
CA LYS A 249 -11.96 -22.24 -14.17
C LYS A 249 -12.52 -21.34 -13.07
N ILE A 250 -13.80 -20.98 -13.15
CA ILE A 250 -14.49 -20.30 -12.06
C ILE A 250 -14.70 -21.36 -10.97
N ASP A 251 -13.96 -21.31 -9.87
CA ASP A 251 -14.35 -22.10 -8.71
C ASP A 251 -15.65 -21.51 -8.12
N GLU A 252 -16.63 -22.38 -7.85
CA GLU A 252 -17.99 -21.99 -7.45
C GLU A 252 -18.04 -21.26 -6.08
N PHE A 253 -17.01 -21.42 -5.25
CA PHE A 253 -16.87 -20.71 -3.96
C PHE A 253 -16.61 -19.20 -4.10
N TYR A 254 -16.34 -18.69 -5.31
CA TYR A 254 -15.84 -17.32 -5.57
C TYR A 254 -16.86 -16.34 -6.13
N ASN A 255 -18.15 -16.60 -5.95
CA ASN A 255 -19.21 -15.76 -6.50
C ASN A 255 -19.99 -14.97 -5.45
N PRO A 256 -19.40 -14.01 -4.70
CA PRO A 256 -20.17 -13.19 -3.77
C PRO A 256 -20.87 -12.00 -4.45
N TRP A 257 -20.64 -11.76 -5.74
CA TRP A 257 -21.35 -10.73 -6.49
C TRP A 257 -22.40 -11.43 -7.35
N THR A 258 -23.59 -11.62 -6.78
CA THR A 258 -24.80 -11.72 -7.59
C THR A 258 -24.76 -10.54 -8.57
N PRO A 259 -24.91 -10.74 -9.88
CA PRO A 259 -24.96 -9.63 -10.82
C PRO A 259 -25.97 -8.65 -10.27
N TYR A 260 -25.51 -7.43 -9.92
CA TYR A 260 -26.43 -6.39 -9.51
C TYR A 260 -27.33 -6.19 -10.72
N LYS A 261 -28.62 -6.52 -10.57
CA LYS A 261 -29.61 -5.99 -11.50
C LYS A 261 -29.50 -4.49 -11.36
N LEU A 262 -28.82 -3.85 -12.31
CA LEU A 262 -28.65 -2.42 -12.34
C LEU A 262 -30.04 -1.81 -12.47
N ASP A 263 -30.54 -1.32 -11.36
CA ASP A 263 -31.68 -0.44 -11.35
C ASP A 263 -31.15 0.96 -11.65
N SER A 264 -31.41 1.46 -12.85
CA SER A 264 -30.94 2.78 -13.28
C SER A 264 -31.45 3.89 -12.37
N SER A 265 -32.55 3.67 -11.63
CA SER A 265 -33.07 4.63 -10.64
C SER A 265 -32.17 4.75 -9.40
N LYS A 266 -31.32 3.75 -9.14
CA LYS A 266 -30.36 3.69 -8.03
C LYS A 266 -28.93 4.01 -8.45
N CYS A 267 -28.72 4.52 -9.66
CA CYS A 267 -27.38 4.76 -10.20
C CYS A 267 -27.05 6.26 -10.25
N LEU A 268 -25.87 6.63 -9.77
CA LEU A 268 -25.25 7.92 -10.03
C LEU A 268 -24.08 7.71 -10.99
N ILE A 269 -24.15 8.28 -12.20
CA ILE A 269 -23.11 8.16 -13.22
C ILE A 269 -22.17 9.37 -13.12
N ILE A 270 -20.87 9.10 -13.03
CA ILE A 270 -19.80 10.09 -12.97
C ILE A 270 -18.87 9.87 -14.16
N ASN A 271 -18.55 10.92 -14.92
CA ASN A 271 -17.46 10.86 -15.90
C ASN A 271 -16.22 11.52 -15.31
N ILE A 272 -15.11 10.78 -15.29
CA ILE A 272 -13.80 11.24 -14.81
C ILE A 272 -12.99 11.63 -16.04
N GLU A 273 -12.77 12.94 -16.17
CA GLU A 273 -11.90 13.52 -17.17
C GLU A 273 -10.66 14.13 -16.51
N LYS A 274 -9.65 14.48 -17.30
CA LYS A 274 -8.44 15.11 -16.79
C LYS A 274 -8.79 16.38 -16.00
N SER A 275 -8.54 16.32 -14.68
CA SER A 275 -8.81 17.39 -13.72
C SER A 275 -10.27 17.87 -13.66
N LYS A 276 -11.23 17.06 -14.13
CA LYS A 276 -12.66 17.42 -14.17
C LYS A 276 -13.53 16.21 -13.86
N ILE A 277 -14.65 16.46 -13.20
CA ILE A 277 -15.66 15.46 -12.90
C ILE A 277 -16.99 15.96 -13.48
N ILE A 278 -17.68 15.11 -14.24
CA ILE A 278 -18.94 15.47 -14.90
C ILE A 278 -20.07 14.57 -14.42
N ILE A 279 -21.18 15.17 -13.99
CA ILE A 279 -22.43 14.49 -13.62
C ILE A 279 -23.56 15.17 -14.39
N ASN A 280 -24.38 14.39 -15.10
CA ASN A 280 -25.52 14.91 -15.90
C ASN A 280 -25.12 16.05 -16.85
N ASN A 281 -23.97 15.91 -17.54
CA ASN A 281 -23.38 16.92 -18.43
C ASN A 281 -22.92 18.23 -17.75
N GLU A 282 -22.89 18.28 -16.42
CA GLU A 282 -22.37 19.42 -15.66
C GLU A 282 -21.02 19.10 -15.03
N VAL A 283 -20.05 20.00 -15.19
CA VAL A 283 -18.79 19.93 -14.44
C VAL A 283 -19.08 20.23 -12.97
N VAL A 284 -18.73 19.30 -12.10
CA VAL A 284 -18.88 19.44 -10.65
C VAL A 284 -17.50 19.56 -10.00
N ASN A 285 -17.40 20.42 -8.99
CA ASN A 285 -16.24 20.46 -8.10
C ASN A 285 -16.37 19.39 -7.00
N HIS A 286 -15.35 19.28 -6.14
CA HIS A 286 -15.30 18.25 -5.11
C HIS A 286 -16.44 18.36 -4.08
N ASP A 287 -16.77 19.57 -3.64
CA ASP A 287 -17.84 19.81 -2.66
C ASP A 287 -19.21 19.47 -3.23
N ASN A 288 -19.47 19.85 -4.49
CA ASN A 288 -20.70 19.53 -5.19
C ASN A 288 -20.82 18.02 -5.43
N LEU A 289 -19.72 17.34 -5.77
CA LEU A 289 -19.70 15.89 -5.91
C LEU A 289 -20.09 15.21 -4.58
N LYS A 290 -19.45 15.60 -3.48
CA LYS A 290 -19.76 15.10 -2.13
C LYS A 290 -21.24 15.30 -1.79
N ALA A 291 -21.76 16.51 -1.98
CA ALA A 291 -23.16 16.83 -1.71
C ALA A 291 -24.13 15.99 -2.55
N LYS A 292 -23.84 15.79 -3.85
CA LYS A 292 -24.64 14.94 -4.75
C LYS A 292 -24.64 13.48 -4.29
N ILE A 293 -23.49 12.93 -3.87
CA ILE A 293 -23.39 11.55 -3.36
C ILE A 293 -24.17 11.38 -2.05
N ILE A 294 -24.00 12.30 -1.10
CA ILE A 294 -24.71 12.27 0.19
C ILE A 294 -26.22 12.35 -0.02
N SER A 295 -26.68 13.29 -0.85
CA SER A 295 -28.10 13.46 -1.16
C SER A 295 -28.69 12.20 -1.82
N ALA A 296 -28.01 11.66 -2.83
CA ALA A 296 -28.44 10.45 -3.53
C ALA A 296 -28.46 9.23 -2.59
N SER A 297 -27.46 9.07 -1.72
CA SER A 297 -27.38 7.95 -0.78
C SER A 297 -28.41 8.04 0.35
N LYS A 298 -28.79 9.26 0.78
CA LYS A 298 -29.87 9.45 1.77
C LYS A 298 -31.24 9.10 1.18
N LYS A 299 -31.45 9.40 -0.11
CA LYS A 299 -32.66 9.00 -0.85
C LYS A 299 -32.70 7.50 -1.08
N ASP A 300 -31.59 6.92 -1.51
CA ASP A 300 -31.45 5.52 -1.88
C ASP A 300 -30.21 4.92 -1.19
N PRO A 301 -30.34 4.27 -0.02
CA PRO A 301 -29.20 3.74 0.74
C PRO A 301 -28.35 2.71 -0.02
N GLU A 302 -28.91 2.08 -1.06
CA GLU A 302 -28.23 1.12 -1.93
C GLU A 302 -27.65 1.78 -3.20
N LEU A 303 -27.37 3.09 -3.18
CA LEU A 303 -26.82 3.83 -4.31
C LEU A 303 -25.61 3.12 -4.94
N ILE A 304 -25.66 2.97 -6.26
CA ILE A 304 -24.55 2.48 -7.07
C ILE A 304 -23.91 3.69 -7.75
N VAL A 305 -22.64 3.95 -7.45
CA VAL A 305 -21.88 4.98 -8.16
C VAL A 305 -21.16 4.31 -9.34
N LEU A 306 -21.65 4.60 -10.53
CA LEU A 306 -21.02 4.18 -11.77
C LEU A 306 -20.06 5.27 -12.24
N TYR A 307 -18.89 4.88 -12.72
CA TYR A 307 -17.97 5.83 -13.33
C TYR A 307 -17.56 5.42 -14.73
N ASN A 308 -17.29 6.42 -15.55
CA ASN A 308 -16.67 6.31 -16.86
C ASN A 308 -15.39 7.12 -16.88
N VAL A 309 -14.42 6.70 -17.68
CA VAL A 309 -13.07 7.28 -17.70
C VAL A 309 -12.75 7.80 -19.09
N SER A 310 -12.28 9.03 -19.18
CA SER A 310 -11.65 9.52 -20.40
C SER A 310 -10.25 8.92 -20.58
N ASP A 311 -9.89 8.61 -21.82
CA ASP A 311 -8.55 8.19 -22.25
C ASP A 311 -7.41 9.09 -21.75
N ASN A 312 -7.71 10.37 -21.52
CA ASN A 312 -6.73 11.36 -21.12
C ASN A 312 -6.55 11.46 -19.61
N SER A 313 -7.45 10.87 -18.82
CA SER A 313 -7.45 10.93 -17.36
C SER A 313 -6.22 10.22 -16.77
N GLU A 314 -5.74 10.78 -15.69
CA GLU A 314 -4.57 10.31 -14.95
C GLU A 314 -5.01 9.59 -13.68
N TYR A 315 -4.11 8.77 -13.13
CA TYR A 315 -4.35 8.03 -11.91
C TYR A 315 -4.70 8.93 -10.72
N GLN A 316 -4.15 10.15 -10.67
CA GLN A 316 -4.54 11.16 -9.70
C GLN A 316 -6.03 11.52 -9.78
N ASP A 317 -6.61 11.67 -10.98
CA ASP A 317 -8.02 12.02 -11.15
C ASP A 317 -8.94 10.94 -10.57
N TYR A 318 -8.55 9.67 -10.76
CA TYR A 318 -9.23 8.52 -10.15
C TYR A 318 -9.14 8.54 -8.63
N ILE A 319 -7.94 8.70 -8.08
CA ILE A 319 -7.73 8.70 -6.63
C ILE A 319 -8.51 9.85 -5.97
N THR A 320 -8.51 11.03 -6.57
CA THR A 320 -9.29 12.17 -6.06
C THR A 320 -10.79 11.88 -6.09
N THR A 321 -11.30 11.31 -7.17
CA THR A 321 -12.72 10.93 -7.27
C THR A 321 -13.08 9.85 -6.25
N LEU A 322 -12.26 8.79 -6.17
CA LEU A 322 -12.42 7.69 -5.22
C LEU A 322 -12.41 8.18 -3.78
N ASP A 323 -11.50 9.10 -3.42
CA ASP A 323 -11.41 9.70 -2.09
C ASP A 323 -12.71 10.41 -1.70
N ILE A 324 -13.28 11.20 -2.62
CA ILE A 324 -14.54 11.93 -2.38
C ILE A 324 -15.70 10.94 -2.19
N VAL A 325 -15.85 9.96 -3.07
CA VAL A 325 -16.91 8.95 -2.97
C VAL A 325 -16.78 8.18 -1.67
N TYR A 326 -15.57 7.70 -1.36
CA TYR A 326 -15.30 6.90 -0.19
C TYR A 326 -15.59 7.67 1.11
N ASN A 327 -15.09 8.90 1.23
CA ASN A 327 -15.29 9.72 2.43
C ASN A 327 -16.75 10.15 2.61
N SER A 328 -17.49 10.36 1.52
CA SER A 328 -18.93 10.62 1.59
C SER A 328 -19.69 9.44 2.22
N ILE A 329 -19.31 8.21 1.88
CA ILE A 329 -19.93 7.00 2.45
C ILE A 329 -19.52 6.78 3.92
N ILE A 330 -18.27 7.11 4.29
CA ILE A 330 -17.84 7.07 5.69
C ILE A 330 -18.67 8.03 6.54
N GLU A 331 -18.85 9.27 6.06
CA GLU A 331 -19.62 10.29 6.76
C GLU A 331 -21.04 9.82 7.06
N LEU A 332 -21.72 9.27 6.05
CA LEU A 332 -23.05 8.68 6.21
C LEU A 332 -23.10 7.52 7.21
N ARG A 333 -22.08 6.64 7.19
CA ARG A 333 -21.97 5.55 8.17
C ARG A 333 -21.74 6.08 9.58
N ASN A 334 -20.94 7.13 9.71
CA ASN A 334 -20.68 7.77 10.99
C ASN A 334 -21.95 8.44 11.54
N GLU A 335 -22.70 9.17 10.70
CA GLU A 335 -24.01 9.74 11.07
C GLU A 335 -24.94 8.64 11.60
N TYR A 336 -25.07 7.53 10.88
CA TYR A 336 -25.91 6.39 11.26
C TYR A 336 -25.49 5.77 12.61
N LEU A 337 -24.20 5.57 12.82
CA LEU A 337 -23.69 4.93 14.04
C LEU A 337 -23.80 5.83 15.27
N LEU A 338 -23.57 7.13 15.10
CA LEU A 338 -23.73 8.11 16.17
C LEU A 338 -25.21 8.21 16.58
N ASP A 339 -26.12 8.28 15.62
CA ASP A 339 -27.57 8.35 15.90
C ASP A 339 -28.09 7.09 16.60
N LYS A 340 -27.68 5.90 16.13
CA LYS A 340 -28.26 4.63 16.60
C LYS A 340 -27.56 4.03 17.83
N TYR A 341 -26.22 4.14 17.91
CA TYR A 341 -25.41 3.47 18.94
C TYR A 341 -24.54 4.43 19.74
N ASN A 342 -24.48 5.71 19.38
CA ASN A 342 -23.57 6.70 19.96
C ASN A 342 -22.09 6.26 19.88
N ILE A 343 -21.68 5.68 18.74
CA ILE A 343 -20.29 5.31 18.45
C ILE A 343 -19.82 5.91 17.13
N GLU A 344 -18.52 6.18 17.03
CA GLU A 344 -17.91 6.67 15.79
C GLU A 344 -17.54 5.51 14.85
N TYR A 345 -17.61 5.78 13.55
CA TYR A 345 -17.17 4.83 12.54
C TYR A 345 -15.64 4.66 12.58
N SER A 346 -15.19 3.45 12.88
CA SER A 346 -13.80 3.04 12.72
C SER A 346 -13.69 1.93 11.69
N MET A 347 -12.85 2.13 10.68
CA MET A 347 -12.55 1.08 9.69
C MET A 347 -11.73 -0.08 10.23
N LEU A 348 -10.99 0.17 11.32
CA LEU A 348 -10.13 -0.81 11.96
C LEU A 348 -10.94 -1.74 12.89
N THR A 349 -12.18 -1.36 13.20
CA THR A 349 -13.07 -2.12 14.08
C THR A 349 -13.97 -3.05 13.27
N ASN A 350 -14.15 -4.28 13.74
CA ASN A 350 -15.03 -5.28 13.12
C ASN A 350 -16.19 -5.67 14.04
N SER A 351 -16.74 -4.69 14.77
CA SER A 351 -17.91 -4.89 15.62
C SER A 351 -19.17 -5.09 14.78
N ASP A 352 -20.22 -5.64 15.38
CA ASP A 352 -21.45 -5.96 14.65
C ASP A 352 -22.19 -4.68 14.21
N GLU A 353 -22.08 -3.59 14.97
CA GLU A 353 -22.59 -2.26 14.61
C GLU A 353 -21.92 -1.73 13.34
N ILE A 354 -20.58 -1.85 13.24
CA ILE A 354 -19.83 -1.45 12.05
C ILE A 354 -20.23 -2.30 10.84
N LYS A 355 -20.43 -3.61 11.02
CA LYS A 355 -20.92 -4.50 9.94
C LYS A 355 -22.33 -4.12 9.51
N GLU A 356 -23.20 -3.75 10.45
CA GLU A 356 -24.55 -3.29 10.16
C GLU A 356 -24.54 -1.99 9.36
N ALA A 357 -23.75 -0.98 9.77
CA ALA A 357 -23.60 0.27 9.03
C ALA A 357 -23.09 0.04 7.60
N LYS A 358 -22.13 -0.88 7.41
CA LYS A 358 -21.62 -1.28 6.09
C LYS A 358 -22.69 -1.95 5.21
N LYS A 359 -23.61 -2.72 5.80
CA LYS A 359 -24.74 -3.34 5.10
C LYS A 359 -25.82 -2.32 4.75
N LYS A 360 -26.11 -1.39 5.66
CA LYS A 360 -27.15 -0.37 5.47
C LYS A 360 -26.76 0.68 4.44
N ILE A 361 -25.47 1.03 4.40
CA ILE A 361 -24.89 2.04 3.52
C ILE A 361 -23.67 1.40 2.83
N PRO A 362 -23.87 0.52 1.84
CA PRO A 362 -22.79 -0.14 1.12
C PRO A 362 -21.94 0.86 0.33
N PHE A 363 -20.68 0.50 0.09
CA PHE A 363 -19.80 1.23 -0.83
C PHE A 363 -19.76 0.47 -2.15
N ILE A 364 -20.40 1.02 -3.18
CA ILE A 364 -20.48 0.43 -4.51
C ILE A 364 -19.99 1.46 -5.53
N PHE A 365 -18.78 1.28 -6.03
CA PHE A 365 -18.13 2.16 -7.00
C PHE A 365 -17.57 1.32 -8.15
N LEU A 366 -18.16 1.42 -9.34
CA LEU A 366 -17.91 0.47 -10.44
C LEU A 366 -17.70 1.19 -11.76
N ASN A 367 -16.71 0.75 -12.56
CA ASN A 367 -16.56 1.25 -13.94
C ASN A 367 -17.72 0.69 -14.79
N ILE A 368 -18.38 1.57 -15.55
CA ILE A 368 -19.50 1.26 -16.44
C ILE A 368 -19.14 0.25 -17.54
N GLU A 369 -17.88 0.23 -18.00
CA GLU A 369 -17.39 -0.70 -19.03
C GLU A 369 -17.42 -2.17 -18.57
N ASN A 370 -17.55 -2.42 -17.26
CA ASN A 370 -17.66 -3.79 -16.73
C ASN A 370 -19.08 -4.37 -16.87
N PHE A 371 -20.04 -3.61 -17.38
CA PHE A 371 -21.40 -4.08 -17.57
C PHE A 371 -21.64 -4.43 -19.04
N GLU A 372 -21.98 -5.69 -19.28
CA GLU A 372 -22.58 -6.14 -20.54
C GLU A 372 -24.09 -5.85 -20.44
N PHE A 373 -24.59 -4.98 -21.32
CA PHE A 373 -26.02 -4.65 -21.43
C PHE A 373 -26.76 -5.64 -22.32
#